data_AF-A0A2U2I5C9-F1
#
_entry.id   AF-A0A2U2I5C9-F1
#
_cell.length_a   1.000
_cell.length_b   1.000
_cell.length_c   1.000
_cell.angle_alpha   90.00
_cell.angle_beta   90.00
_cell.angle_gamma   90.00
#
_symmetry.space_group_name_H-M   'P 1'
#
loop_
_entity.id
_entity.type
_entity.pdbx_description
1 polymer ?
#
loop_
_entity_poly.entity_id
_entity_poly.type
_entity_poly.pdbx_seq_one_letter_code
_entity_poly.pdbx_strand_id
1 'polypeptide(L)'
;MLNNLLDAAAGLRSASPAPAALLPPFAPYASRATNGIYNLLFSDNTTVFKPKRSVNPSPWQAILFSSPPDFPALEALAADAAQEGQIRYLAYARLRRHGQRVRPKILLGVIIEVRLPNGLDTLAAFSDGGVDYINQSGKQIAIRNSLKTMVGELLDASDTVVAQIGPWSKARQPPPVRGKIRLSFLVSDGLYFGEGPMAAMQSEPMAGPIIRQATELLAVLGKMDSD
;
A
#
# COMPACT_ATOMS: atom_id res chain seq x y z
N MET A 1 22.75 -23.09 1.45
CA MET A 1 21.83 -23.54 2.52
C MET A 1 20.56 -22.69 2.44
N LEU A 2 19.74 -22.93 1.41
CA LEU A 2 18.37 -22.42 1.32
C LEU A 2 17.48 -23.46 2.00
N ASN A 3 16.87 -23.13 3.13
CA ASN A 3 15.74 -23.89 3.67
C ASN A 3 14.93 -22.97 4.58
N ASN A 4 13.72 -22.64 4.11
CA ASN A 4 12.48 -22.47 4.87
C ASN A 4 11.54 -21.53 4.11
N LEU A 5 10.94 -22.02 3.03
CA LEU A 5 9.80 -21.37 2.37
C LEU A 5 9.00 -22.39 1.55
N LEU A 6 8.60 -23.51 2.15
CA LEU A 6 7.63 -24.44 1.57
C LEU A 6 6.88 -25.15 2.70
N ASP A 7 5.67 -24.67 3.00
CA ASP A 7 4.63 -25.49 3.61
C ASP A 7 3.31 -25.17 2.92
N ALA A 8 3.03 -25.94 1.87
CA ALA A 8 1.74 -25.98 1.21
C ALA A 8 1.53 -27.37 0.60
N ALA A 9 0.97 -28.30 1.37
CA ALA A 9 -0.02 -29.29 0.92
C ALA A 9 -0.36 -30.30 2.03
N ALA A 10 -1.62 -30.30 2.49
CA ALA A 10 -2.49 -31.47 2.63
C ALA A 10 -3.61 -31.21 3.66
N GLY A 11 -4.86 -31.54 3.30
CA GLY A 11 -5.93 -31.81 4.26
C GLY A 11 -7.26 -31.09 4.02
N LEU A 12 -8.10 -31.67 3.17
CA LEU A 12 -9.54 -31.42 3.14
C LEU A 12 -10.17 -31.78 4.49
N ARG A 13 -10.59 -30.77 5.27
CA ARG A 13 -11.73 -30.84 6.19
C ARG A 13 -12.43 -29.50 6.19
N SER A 14 -13.72 -29.51 5.91
CA SER A 14 -14.64 -28.38 6.07
C SER A 14 -14.72 -28.00 7.54
N ALA A 15 -13.87 -27.06 7.96
CA ALA A 15 -14.06 -26.30 9.18
C ALA A 15 -14.98 -25.11 8.86
N SER A 16 -16.08 -24.99 9.59
CA SER A 16 -16.88 -23.76 9.62
C SER A 16 -15.95 -22.56 9.76
N PRO A 17 -16.10 -21.49 8.95
CA PRO A 17 -15.29 -20.31 9.16
C PRO A 17 -15.61 -19.77 10.56
N ALA A 18 -14.59 -19.77 11.42
CA ALA A 18 -14.57 -18.95 12.62
C ALA A 18 -14.95 -17.51 12.22
N PRO A 19 -15.64 -16.75 13.09
CA PRO A 19 -16.09 -15.41 12.76
C PRO A 19 -14.92 -14.58 12.22
N ALA A 20 -15.09 -14.04 11.02
CA ALA A 20 -14.09 -13.27 10.31
C ALA A 20 -13.52 -12.18 11.23
N ALA A 21 -12.25 -12.34 11.60
CA ALA A 21 -11.52 -11.33 12.36
C ALA A 21 -11.63 -9.98 11.63
N LEU A 22 -11.93 -8.94 12.41
CA LEU A 22 -12.30 -7.60 11.93
C LEU A 22 -11.45 -7.15 10.72
N LEU A 23 -12.12 -7.08 9.56
CA LEU A 23 -11.67 -6.33 8.40
C LEU A 23 -11.43 -4.86 8.81
N PRO A 24 -10.58 -4.10 8.10
CA PRO A 24 -10.28 -2.69 8.40
C PRO A 24 -11.53 -1.88 8.78
N PRO A 25 -11.39 -0.89 9.69
CA PRO A 25 -10.17 -0.11 9.90
C PRO A 25 -9.26 -0.59 11.06
N PHE A 26 -7.95 -0.63 10.83
CA PHE A 26 -6.97 -0.79 11.92
C PHE A 26 -6.71 0.56 12.60
N ALA A 27 -6.33 0.52 13.88
CA ALA A 27 -6.11 1.71 14.70
C ALA A 27 -4.74 1.73 15.40
N PRO A 28 -3.60 1.79 14.67
CA PRO A 28 -2.27 1.79 15.28
C PRO A 28 -1.89 3.09 16.02
N TYR A 29 -2.63 4.18 15.80
CA TYR A 29 -2.38 5.50 16.40
C TYR A 29 -3.45 5.88 17.42
N ALA A 30 -3.12 6.80 18.34
CA ALA A 30 -4.07 7.28 19.34
C ALA A 30 -5.25 8.07 18.72
N SER A 31 -4.98 8.82 17.64
CA SER A 31 -5.98 9.66 16.98
C SER A 31 -6.81 8.87 15.95
N ARG A 32 -8.14 8.97 16.05
CA ARG A 32 -9.07 8.43 15.04
C ARG A 32 -8.83 9.03 13.65
N ALA A 33 -8.48 10.32 13.57
CA ALA A 33 -8.21 10.99 12.31
C ALA A 33 -6.96 10.39 11.63
N THR A 34 -5.86 10.24 12.39
CA THR A 34 -4.62 9.63 11.91
C THR A 34 -4.85 8.18 11.48
N ASN A 35 -5.64 7.41 12.23
CA ASN A 35 -6.03 6.06 11.82
C ASN A 35 -6.85 6.05 10.51
N GLY A 36 -7.70 7.05 10.30
CA GLY A 36 -8.41 7.23 9.04
C GLY A 36 -7.43 7.37 7.88
N ILE A 37 -6.45 8.27 8.02
CA ILE A 37 -5.41 8.53 7.01
C ILE A 37 -4.56 7.29 6.78
N TYR A 38 -4.07 6.64 7.82
CA TYR A 38 -3.32 5.38 7.74
C TYR A 38 -4.06 4.32 6.90
N ASN A 39 -5.37 4.14 7.10
CA ASN A 39 -6.13 3.16 6.32
C ASN A 39 -6.34 3.60 4.85
N LEU A 40 -6.40 4.91 4.57
CA LEU A 40 -6.49 5.42 3.20
C LEU A 40 -5.26 5.07 2.37
N LEU A 41 -4.06 5.01 2.98
CA LEU A 41 -2.80 4.74 2.28
C LEU A 41 -2.86 3.45 1.45
N PHE A 42 -3.57 2.43 1.94
CA PHE A 42 -3.62 1.10 1.32
C PHE A 42 -4.66 0.95 0.20
N SER A 43 -5.56 1.92 0.02
CA SER A 43 -6.57 1.91 -1.03
C SER A 43 -7.40 0.61 -1.11
N ASP A 44 -7.57 -0.09 0.01
CA ASP A 44 -8.25 -1.39 0.10
C ASP A 44 -9.75 -1.26 0.40
N ASN A 45 -10.17 -0.13 1.00
CA ASN A 45 -11.56 0.22 1.21
C ASN A 45 -12.01 1.31 0.22
N THR A 46 -12.75 0.95 -0.83
CA THR A 46 -13.24 1.93 -1.82
C THR A 46 -14.34 2.86 -1.30
N THR A 47 -15.00 2.55 -0.18
CA THR A 47 -16.18 3.31 0.26
C THR A 47 -15.84 4.71 0.76
N VAL A 48 -14.65 4.88 1.35
CA VAL A 48 -14.13 6.15 1.86
C VAL A 48 -13.80 7.17 0.76
N PHE A 49 -13.62 6.70 -0.48
CA PHE A 49 -13.32 7.55 -1.64
C PHE A 49 -14.59 8.00 -2.38
N LYS A 50 -15.78 7.51 -1.97
CA LYS A 50 -17.04 7.92 -2.60
C LYS A 50 -17.28 9.42 -2.40
N PRO A 51 -17.80 10.12 -3.42
CA PRO A 51 -18.24 11.49 -3.26
C PRO A 51 -19.29 11.58 -2.13
N LYS A 52 -19.18 12.61 -1.29
CA LYS A 52 -20.21 12.90 -0.29
C LYS A 52 -21.49 13.32 -1.03
N ARG A 53 -22.67 13.00 -0.49
CA ARG A 53 -23.98 13.23 -1.15
C ARG A 53 -24.21 14.68 -1.61
N SER A 54 -23.54 15.65 -0.99
CA SER A 54 -23.65 17.09 -1.28
C SER A 54 -22.47 17.66 -2.08
N VAL A 55 -21.58 16.82 -2.60
CA VAL A 55 -20.36 17.23 -3.29
C VAL A 55 -20.35 16.62 -4.69
N ASN A 56 -20.17 17.45 -5.71
CA ASN A 56 -20.00 16.98 -7.08
C ASN A 56 -18.75 16.07 -7.14
N PRO A 57 -18.86 14.87 -7.73
CA PRO A 57 -17.71 13.99 -7.86
C PRO A 57 -16.63 14.63 -8.72
N SER A 58 -15.37 14.41 -8.35
CA SER A 58 -14.27 14.63 -9.28
C SER A 58 -14.42 13.73 -10.52
N PRO A 59 -13.76 14.04 -11.65
CA PRO A 59 -13.82 13.20 -12.85
C PRO A 59 -13.48 11.73 -12.57
N TRP A 60 -12.41 11.48 -11.80
CA TRP A 60 -12.03 10.11 -11.44
C TRP A 60 -13.06 9.43 -10.53
N GLN A 61 -13.74 10.17 -9.63
CA GLN A 61 -14.80 9.60 -8.79
C GLN A 61 -16.02 9.20 -9.62
N ALA A 62 -16.40 10.01 -10.61
CA ALA A 62 -17.51 9.71 -11.51
C ALA A 62 -17.26 8.39 -12.27
N ILE A 63 -16.03 8.20 -12.76
CA ILE A 63 -15.60 6.96 -13.42
C ILE A 63 -15.57 5.80 -12.41
N LEU A 64 -14.84 5.98 -11.30
CA LEU A 64 -14.59 4.93 -10.31
C LEU A 64 -15.87 4.43 -9.64
N PHE A 65 -16.92 5.25 -9.54
CA PHE A 65 -18.18 4.90 -8.89
C PHE A 65 -19.39 4.84 -9.83
N SER A 66 -19.18 4.87 -11.14
CA SER A 66 -20.21 4.67 -12.16
C SER A 66 -21.02 3.39 -11.92
N SER A 67 -22.32 3.42 -12.22
CA SER A 67 -23.20 2.25 -12.14
C SER A 67 -24.18 2.29 -13.32
N PRO A 68 -24.09 1.36 -14.28
CA PRO A 68 -23.13 0.25 -14.35
C PRO A 68 -21.67 0.72 -14.50
N PRO A 69 -20.67 -0.13 -14.20
CA PRO A 69 -19.26 0.22 -14.44
C PRO A 69 -19.00 0.47 -15.93
N ASP A 70 -18.35 1.59 -16.23
CA ASP A 70 -17.77 1.86 -17.54
C ASP A 70 -16.35 1.27 -17.61
N PHE A 71 -16.22 0.07 -18.18
CA PHE A 71 -14.92 -0.64 -18.23
C PHE A 71 -13.87 0.10 -19.07
N PRO A 72 -14.15 0.59 -20.30
CA PRO A 72 -13.20 1.42 -21.03
C PRO A 72 -12.70 2.64 -20.24
N ALA A 73 -13.59 3.36 -19.55
CA ALA A 73 -13.18 4.50 -18.73
C ALA A 73 -12.34 4.08 -17.51
N LEU A 74 -12.65 2.94 -16.89
CA LEU A 74 -11.84 2.39 -15.78
C LEU A 74 -10.46 1.93 -16.24
N GLU A 75 -10.35 1.31 -17.41
CA GLU A 75 -9.08 0.91 -18.01
C GLU A 75 -8.22 2.14 -18.33
N ALA A 76 -8.83 3.18 -18.93
CA ALA A 76 -8.15 4.44 -19.18
C ALA A 76 -7.66 5.10 -17.88
N LEU A 77 -8.51 5.15 -16.84
CA LEU A 77 -8.15 5.70 -15.53
C LEU A 77 -7.01 4.90 -14.86
N ALA A 78 -7.02 3.58 -14.98
CA ALA A 78 -5.98 2.72 -14.41
C ALA A 78 -4.63 2.86 -15.15
N ALA A 79 -4.68 3.04 -16.47
CA ALA A 79 -3.51 3.16 -17.33
C ALA A 79 -2.89 4.57 -17.32
N ASP A 80 -3.65 5.61 -16.98
CA ASP A 80 -3.20 7.00 -16.97
C ASP A 80 -2.12 7.26 -15.91
N ALA A 81 -0.87 7.39 -16.35
CA ALA A 81 0.28 7.66 -15.50
C ALA A 81 0.30 9.07 -14.89
N ALA A 82 -0.56 9.98 -15.35
CA ALA A 82 -0.72 11.30 -14.74
C ALA A 82 -1.62 11.28 -13.48
N GLN A 83 -2.35 10.18 -13.24
CA GLN A 83 -3.16 10.01 -12.03
C GLN A 83 -2.33 9.57 -10.83
N GLU A 84 -2.83 9.92 -9.63
CA GLU A 84 -2.27 9.44 -8.37
C GLU A 84 -2.25 7.90 -8.35
N GLY A 85 -1.14 7.32 -7.85
CA GLY A 85 -0.96 5.87 -7.80
C GLY A 85 -2.11 5.16 -7.04
N GLN A 86 -2.65 5.81 -6.01
CA GLN A 86 -3.82 5.33 -5.28
C GLN A 86 -5.07 5.24 -6.15
N ILE A 87 -5.36 6.26 -6.97
CA ILE A 87 -6.52 6.30 -7.86
C ILE A 87 -6.40 5.17 -8.89
N ARG A 88 -5.22 5.01 -9.48
CA ARG A 88 -4.94 3.93 -10.43
C ARG A 88 -5.14 2.56 -9.77
N TYR A 89 -4.65 2.38 -8.55
CA TYR A 89 -4.83 1.12 -7.81
C TYR A 89 -6.32 0.82 -7.52
N LEU A 90 -7.11 1.83 -7.15
CA LEU A 90 -8.56 1.68 -6.96
C LEU A 90 -9.27 1.28 -8.26
N ALA A 91 -8.87 1.87 -9.40
CA ALA A 91 -9.41 1.53 -10.71
C ALA A 91 -9.09 0.07 -11.09
N TYR A 92 -7.83 -0.36 -10.95
CA TYR A 92 -7.45 -1.77 -11.13
C TYR A 92 -8.21 -2.70 -10.17
N ALA A 93 -8.36 -2.32 -8.90
CA ALA A 93 -9.11 -3.11 -7.93
C ALA A 93 -10.58 -3.28 -8.33
N ARG A 94 -11.20 -2.24 -8.91
CA ARG A 94 -12.57 -2.31 -9.43
C ARG A 94 -12.66 -3.23 -10.64
N LEU A 95 -11.75 -3.12 -11.61
CA LEU A 95 -11.67 -4.03 -12.76
C LEU A 95 -11.59 -5.50 -12.30
N ARG A 96 -10.66 -5.82 -11.39
CA ARG A 96 -10.49 -7.18 -10.84
C ARG A 96 -11.73 -7.70 -10.13
N ARG A 97 -12.42 -6.87 -9.34
CA ARG A 97 -13.67 -7.27 -8.65
C ARG A 97 -14.80 -7.63 -9.62
N HIS A 98 -14.78 -7.07 -10.83
CA HIS A 98 -15.72 -7.41 -11.90
C HIS A 98 -15.21 -8.52 -12.83
N GLY A 99 -14.14 -9.24 -12.45
CA GLY A 99 -13.58 -10.33 -13.24
C GLY A 99 -12.81 -9.90 -14.49
N GLN A 100 -12.56 -8.59 -14.66
CA GLN A 100 -11.77 -8.11 -15.80
C GLN A 100 -10.31 -8.47 -15.61
N ARG A 101 -9.66 -8.87 -16.72
CA ARG A 101 -8.21 -9.10 -16.74
C ARG A 101 -7.50 -7.76 -16.69
N VAL A 102 -6.44 -7.71 -15.90
CA VAL A 102 -5.59 -6.51 -15.76
C VAL A 102 -4.15 -6.89 -16.06
N ARG A 103 -3.37 -5.96 -16.62
CA ARG A 103 -1.94 -6.18 -16.79
C ARG A 103 -1.31 -6.33 -15.40
N PRO A 104 -0.67 -7.46 -15.07
CA PRO A 104 -0.09 -7.65 -13.74
C PRO A 104 1.22 -6.88 -13.59
N LYS A 105 1.72 -6.78 -12.35
CA LYS A 105 3.07 -6.25 -12.05
C LYS A 105 3.32 -4.80 -12.43
N ILE A 106 2.29 -3.95 -12.43
CA ILE A 106 2.49 -2.49 -12.50
C ILE A 106 2.47 -1.98 -11.06
N LEU A 107 3.61 -1.53 -10.56
CA LEU A 107 3.74 -0.95 -9.23
C LEU A 107 3.18 0.48 -9.22
N LEU A 108 2.30 0.75 -8.25
CA LEU A 108 1.56 2.01 -8.12
C LEU A 108 1.86 2.72 -6.80
N GLY A 109 2.41 2.00 -5.84
CA GLY A 109 2.88 2.58 -4.59
C GLY A 109 3.49 1.55 -3.65
N VAL A 110 4.27 2.04 -2.70
CA VAL A 110 4.96 1.27 -1.67
C VAL A 110 4.57 1.84 -0.32
N ILE A 111 4.21 0.98 0.62
CA ILE A 111 3.86 1.34 1.99
C ILE A 111 4.76 0.55 2.94
N ILE A 112 5.49 1.25 3.78
CA ILE A 112 6.49 0.70 4.69
C ILE A 112 6.02 0.99 6.10
N GLU A 113 5.83 -0.07 6.88
CA GLU A 113 5.38 -0.03 8.25
C GLU A 113 6.50 -0.54 9.16
N VAL A 114 6.96 0.27 10.13
CA VAL A 114 7.99 -0.14 11.11
C VAL A 114 7.40 -0.05 12.51
N ARG A 115 7.28 -1.19 13.19
CA ARG A 115 6.77 -1.19 14.57
C ARG A 115 7.90 -0.97 15.57
N LEU A 116 8.00 0.26 16.02
CA LEU A 116 8.90 0.71 17.08
C LEU A 116 8.33 0.40 18.48
N PRO A 117 9.15 0.49 19.55
CA PRO A 117 8.66 0.32 20.92
C PRO A 117 7.49 1.24 21.29
N ASN A 118 7.47 2.46 20.74
CA ASN A 118 6.55 3.53 21.15
C ASN A 118 5.43 3.81 20.15
N GLY A 119 5.32 3.03 19.05
CA GLY A 119 4.29 3.26 18.04
C GLY A 119 4.64 2.68 16.68
N LEU A 120 3.95 3.15 15.65
CA LEU A 120 4.13 2.72 14.27
C LEU A 120 4.62 3.88 13.42
N ASP A 121 5.75 3.72 12.75
CA ASP A 121 6.10 4.58 11.63
C ASP A 121 5.49 4.00 10.35
N THR A 122 4.80 4.84 9.59
CA THR A 122 4.25 4.46 8.28
C THR A 122 4.71 5.46 7.24
N LEU A 123 5.43 4.99 6.23
CA LEU A 123 5.80 5.75 5.04
C LEU A 123 5.05 5.17 3.84
N ALA A 124 4.39 6.01 3.06
CA ALA A 124 3.79 5.65 1.79
C ALA A 124 4.36 6.54 0.68
N ALA A 125 4.74 5.93 -0.44
CA ALA A 125 5.20 6.61 -1.63
C ALA A 125 4.45 6.06 -2.85
N PHE A 126 3.95 6.92 -3.72
CA PHE A 126 3.09 6.56 -4.84
C PHE A 126 3.73 6.89 -6.19
N SER A 127 3.31 6.19 -7.25
CA SER A 127 3.92 6.29 -8.59
C SER A 127 3.91 7.69 -9.21
N ASP A 128 3.03 8.58 -8.73
CA ASP A 128 2.95 9.99 -9.12
C ASP A 128 3.97 10.89 -8.40
N GLY A 129 4.73 10.36 -7.44
CA GLY A 129 5.68 11.10 -6.60
C GLY A 129 5.10 11.66 -5.31
N GLY A 130 3.84 11.32 -4.99
CA GLY A 130 3.23 11.62 -3.70
C GLY A 130 3.87 10.83 -2.56
N VAL A 131 4.08 11.49 -1.42
CA VAL A 131 4.62 10.88 -0.20
C VAL A 131 3.75 11.26 0.99
N ASP A 132 3.40 10.27 1.80
CA ASP A 132 2.72 10.44 3.08
C ASP A 132 3.50 9.71 4.17
N TYR A 133 3.87 10.43 5.22
CA TYR A 133 4.57 9.88 6.37
C TYR A 133 3.78 10.14 7.64
N ILE A 134 3.64 9.12 8.47
CA ILE A 134 3.05 9.19 9.80
C ILE A 134 4.05 8.60 10.78
N ASN A 135 4.58 9.42 11.69
CA ASN A 135 5.52 8.94 12.70
C ASN A 135 4.81 8.21 13.86
N GLN A 136 5.59 7.64 14.78
CA GLN A 136 5.11 6.84 15.90
C GLN A 136 4.14 7.55 16.84
N SER A 137 4.17 8.89 16.91
CA SER A 137 3.20 9.68 17.71
C SER A 137 1.93 10.03 16.94
N GLY A 138 1.90 9.79 15.63
CA GLY A 138 0.80 10.11 14.73
C GLY A 138 0.91 11.49 14.06
N LYS A 139 2.06 12.18 14.16
CA LYS A 139 2.35 13.40 13.39
C LYS A 139 2.50 13.01 11.92
N GLN A 140 1.88 13.78 11.04
CA GLN A 140 1.85 13.52 9.60
C GLN A 140 2.62 14.57 8.81
N ILE A 141 3.33 14.12 7.79
CA ILE A 141 3.86 14.94 6.70
C ILE A 141 3.29 14.40 5.39
N ALA A 142 2.77 15.30 4.54
CA ALA A 142 2.24 14.97 3.23
C ALA A 142 2.90 15.85 2.18
N ILE A 143 3.69 15.26 1.29
CA ILE A 143 4.40 15.95 0.22
C ILE A 143 3.80 15.53 -1.13
N ARG A 144 3.71 16.48 -2.05
CA ARG A 144 3.22 16.26 -3.41
C ARG A 144 4.28 16.72 -4.41
N ASN A 145 4.64 15.85 -5.35
CA ASN A 145 5.46 16.13 -6.53
C ASN A 145 6.92 16.62 -6.34
N SER A 146 7.36 17.06 -5.16
CA SER A 146 8.73 17.58 -4.96
C SER A 146 9.80 16.52 -4.72
N LEU A 147 9.41 15.27 -4.46
CA LEU A 147 10.31 14.14 -4.16
C LEU A 147 10.30 13.05 -5.25
N LYS A 148 9.89 13.40 -6.48
CA LYS A 148 9.70 12.44 -7.59
C LYS A 148 10.89 11.53 -7.84
N THR A 149 12.11 12.06 -7.83
CA THR A 149 13.32 11.26 -8.07
C THR A 149 13.52 10.19 -7.00
N MET A 150 13.48 10.57 -5.72
CA MET A 150 13.64 9.62 -4.60
C MET A 150 12.51 8.60 -4.53
N VAL A 151 11.29 9.02 -4.87
CA VAL A 151 10.16 8.09 -4.97
C VAL A 151 10.37 7.10 -6.12
N GLY A 152 10.89 7.56 -7.26
CA GLY A 152 11.29 6.69 -8.38
C GLY A 152 12.32 5.65 -7.97
N GLU A 153 13.39 6.05 -7.28
CA GLU A 153 14.43 5.14 -6.78
C GLU A 153 13.88 4.09 -5.80
N LEU A 154 12.95 4.49 -4.93
CA LEU A 154 12.25 3.57 -4.03
C LEU A 154 11.35 2.57 -4.80
N LEU A 155 10.64 3.03 -5.83
CA LEU A 155 9.79 2.19 -6.68
C LEU A 155 10.64 1.20 -7.51
N ASP A 156 11.74 1.65 -8.10
CA ASP A 156 12.66 0.81 -8.87
C ASP A 156 13.27 -0.32 -8.01
N ALA A 157 13.68 0.01 -6.78
CA ALA A 157 14.13 -0.99 -5.82
C ALA A 157 13.03 -2.00 -5.46
N SER A 158 11.78 -1.52 -5.38
CA SER A 158 10.61 -2.34 -5.05
C SER A 158 10.16 -3.25 -6.19
N ASP A 159 10.32 -2.82 -7.45
CA ASP A 159 9.98 -3.62 -8.63
C ASP A 159 10.79 -4.92 -8.69
N THR A 160 12.04 -4.90 -8.19
CA THR A 160 12.87 -6.11 -8.08
C THR A 160 12.19 -7.18 -7.20
N VAL A 161 11.53 -6.79 -6.10
CA VAL A 161 10.77 -7.71 -5.24
C VAL A 161 9.46 -8.12 -5.89
N VAL A 162 8.72 -7.15 -6.46
CA VAL A 162 7.41 -7.39 -7.10
C VAL A 162 7.53 -8.40 -8.26
N ALA A 163 8.65 -8.40 -8.98
CA ALA A 163 8.95 -9.37 -10.02
C ALA A 163 9.05 -10.81 -9.49
N GLN A 164 9.42 -11.02 -8.22
CA GLN A 164 9.71 -12.33 -7.64
C GLN A 164 8.57 -12.93 -6.82
N ILE A 165 7.71 -12.10 -6.23
CA ILE A 165 6.62 -12.56 -5.36
C ILE A 165 5.25 -12.46 -6.05
N GLY A 166 4.18 -12.98 -5.46
CA GLY A 166 2.81 -12.93 -6.00
C GLY A 166 1.87 -12.04 -5.18
N PRO A 167 0.66 -11.76 -5.70
CA PRO A 167 -0.34 -11.02 -4.96
C PRO A 167 -0.82 -11.82 -3.75
N TRP A 168 -1.05 -11.12 -2.64
CA TRP A 168 -1.75 -11.63 -1.48
C TRP A 168 -3.25 -11.73 -1.77
N SER A 169 -3.79 -12.95 -1.64
CA SER A 169 -5.18 -13.26 -1.97
C SER A 169 -6.17 -13.07 -0.81
N LYS A 170 -5.68 -12.76 0.40
CA LYS A 170 -6.53 -12.57 1.59
C LYS A 170 -6.66 -11.09 1.93
N ALA A 171 -7.46 -10.77 2.95
CA ALA A 171 -7.54 -9.43 3.51
C ALA A 171 -6.17 -8.93 4.00
N ARG A 172 -5.98 -7.60 4.00
CA ARG A 172 -4.78 -6.97 4.56
C ARG A 172 -4.62 -7.36 6.03
N GLN A 173 -3.39 -7.66 6.42
CA GLN A 173 -3.04 -8.02 7.79
C GLN A 173 -3.01 -6.79 8.71
N PRO A 174 -3.25 -6.96 10.03
CA PRO A 174 -3.04 -5.87 10.99
C PRO A 174 -1.59 -5.37 10.94
N PRO A 175 -1.29 -4.13 11.39
CA PRO A 175 0.06 -3.59 11.35
C PRO A 175 1.09 -4.53 12.02
N PRO A 176 2.37 -4.51 11.60
CA PRO A 176 3.39 -5.44 12.10
C PRO A 176 3.56 -5.37 13.63
N VAL A 177 4.01 -6.47 14.23
CA VAL A 177 4.36 -6.53 15.66
C VAL A 177 5.73 -5.90 15.93
N ARG A 178 6.01 -5.56 17.19
CA ARG A 178 7.23 -4.84 17.61
C ARG A 178 8.50 -5.50 17.08
N GLY A 179 9.42 -4.68 16.58
CA GLY A 179 10.71 -5.12 16.04
C GLY A 179 10.64 -5.65 14.60
N LYS A 180 9.45 -5.67 14.00
CA LYS A 180 9.26 -6.03 12.59
C LYS A 180 9.01 -4.82 11.70
N ILE A 181 9.35 -5.02 10.44
CA ILE A 181 9.02 -4.15 9.32
C ILE A 181 8.13 -4.93 8.35
N ARG A 182 7.15 -4.24 7.76
CA ARG A 182 6.39 -4.73 6.62
C ARG A 182 6.57 -3.80 5.44
N LEU A 183 6.89 -4.39 4.29
CA LEU A 183 6.91 -3.73 2.99
C LEU A 183 5.66 -4.20 2.23
N SER A 184 4.74 -3.29 1.94
CA SER A 184 3.52 -3.55 1.17
C SER A 184 3.60 -2.83 -0.17
N PHE A 185 3.17 -3.48 -1.25
CA PHE A 185 3.21 -2.92 -2.60
C PHE A 185 1.81 -2.93 -3.20
N LEU A 186 1.38 -1.76 -3.67
CA LEU A 186 0.14 -1.58 -4.40
C LEU A 186 0.41 -1.88 -5.87
N VAL A 187 -0.04 -3.04 -6.34
CA VAL A 187 0.21 -3.51 -7.71
C VAL A 187 -1.10 -3.64 -8.48
N SER A 188 -1.04 -3.41 -9.80
CA SER A 188 -2.20 -3.51 -10.70
C SER A 188 -2.95 -4.84 -10.67
N ASP A 189 -2.37 -5.93 -10.17
CA ASP A 189 -3.01 -7.23 -9.98
C ASP A 189 -3.32 -7.59 -8.52
N GLY A 190 -2.89 -6.79 -7.54
CA GLY A 190 -3.23 -7.04 -6.13
C GLY A 190 -2.36 -6.30 -5.13
N LEU A 191 -2.62 -6.54 -3.84
CA LEU A 191 -1.71 -6.15 -2.76
C LEU A 191 -0.61 -7.21 -2.65
N TYR A 192 0.63 -6.78 -2.57
CA TYR A 192 1.79 -7.64 -2.35
C TYR A 192 2.42 -7.24 -1.02
N PHE A 193 3.06 -8.14 -0.29
CA PHE A 193 3.84 -7.74 0.88
C PHE A 193 4.92 -8.75 1.28
N GLY A 194 5.90 -8.26 2.02
CA GLY A 194 6.84 -9.05 2.81
C GLY A 194 6.94 -8.47 4.23
N GLU A 195 7.05 -9.33 5.23
CA GLU A 195 7.22 -8.93 6.64
C GLU A 195 8.31 -9.76 7.30
N GLY A 196 9.17 -9.12 8.08
CA GLY A 196 10.21 -9.80 8.84
C GLY A 196 10.80 -8.94 9.96
N PRO A 197 11.69 -9.51 10.79
CA PRO A 197 12.49 -8.73 11.74
C PRO A 197 13.27 -7.63 11.01
N MET A 198 13.29 -6.42 11.56
CA MET A 198 13.92 -5.26 10.91
C MET A 198 15.37 -5.54 10.51
N ALA A 199 16.18 -6.06 11.44
CA ALA A 199 17.59 -6.36 11.19
C ALA A 199 17.78 -7.40 10.06
N ALA A 200 16.93 -8.42 10.00
CA ALA A 200 17.01 -9.44 8.96
C ALA A 200 16.66 -8.86 7.59
N MET A 201 15.58 -8.07 7.51
CA MET A 201 15.13 -7.44 6.26
C MET A 201 16.13 -6.40 5.74
N GLN A 202 16.81 -5.67 6.64
CA GLN A 202 17.87 -4.72 6.26
C GLN A 202 19.08 -5.39 5.60
N SER A 203 19.45 -6.60 6.03
CA SER A 203 20.56 -7.37 5.47
C SER A 203 20.16 -8.22 4.26
N GLU A 204 18.86 -8.37 3.99
CA GLU A 204 18.37 -9.19 2.90
C GLU A 204 18.61 -8.49 1.54
N PRO A 205 19.17 -9.17 0.53
CA PRO A 205 19.51 -8.55 -0.76
C PRO A 205 18.38 -7.83 -1.50
N MET A 206 17.14 -8.28 -1.40
CA MET A 206 16.01 -7.66 -2.10
C MET A 206 15.30 -6.57 -1.28
N ALA A 207 15.12 -6.77 0.03
CA ALA A 207 14.45 -5.84 0.93
C ALA A 207 15.37 -4.71 1.43
N GLY A 208 16.65 -4.98 1.63
CA GLY A 208 17.65 -4.02 2.10
C GLY A 208 17.72 -2.75 1.24
N PRO A 209 17.77 -2.83 -0.11
CA PRO A 209 17.71 -1.66 -0.99
C PRO A 209 16.48 -0.78 -0.77
N ILE A 210 15.29 -1.39 -0.63
CA ILE A 210 14.04 -0.65 -0.38
C ILE A 210 14.13 0.11 0.94
N ILE A 211 14.64 -0.53 1.99
CA ILE A 211 14.76 0.08 3.32
C ILE A 211 15.78 1.24 3.30
N ARG A 212 16.87 1.13 2.54
CA ARG A 212 17.83 2.23 2.37
C ARG A 212 17.17 3.43 1.69
N GLN A 213 16.49 3.23 0.57
CA GLN A 213 15.78 4.29 -0.16
C GLN A 213 14.72 4.96 0.71
N ALA A 214 13.96 4.18 1.47
CA ALA A 214 12.99 4.69 2.42
C ALA A 214 13.63 5.53 3.53
N THR A 215 14.79 5.12 4.03
CA THR A 215 15.54 5.86 5.07
C THR A 215 16.04 7.20 4.54
N GLU A 216 16.53 7.24 3.31
CA GLU A 216 16.97 8.48 2.66
C GLU A 216 15.79 9.46 2.46
N LEU A 217 14.65 8.95 2.02
CA LEU A 217 13.42 9.74 1.88
C LEU A 217 12.97 10.33 3.24
N LEU A 218 12.99 9.53 4.31
CA LEU A 218 12.66 9.99 5.67
C LEU A 218 13.64 11.06 6.19
N ALA A 219 14.93 10.94 5.87
CA ALA A 219 15.93 11.93 6.27
C ALA A 219 15.67 13.30 5.64
N VAL A 220 15.17 13.34 4.40
CA VAL A 220 14.75 14.59 3.74
C VAL A 220 13.48 15.15 4.37
N LEU A 221 12.48 14.30 4.62
CA LEU A 221 11.22 14.73 5.27
C LEU A 221 11.46 15.33 6.66
N GLY A 222 12.37 14.74 7.45
CA GLY A 222 12.71 15.26 8.77
C GLY A 222 13.36 16.66 8.74
N LYS A 223 14.12 16.97 7.68
CA LYS A 223 14.67 18.32 7.47
C LYS A 223 13.57 19.31 7.09
N MET A 224 12.68 18.93 6.16
CA MET A 224 11.57 19.77 5.71
C MET A 224 10.56 20.13 6.81
N ASP A 225 10.43 19.31 7.85
CA ASP A 225 9.55 19.55 9.00
C ASP A 225 10.19 20.44 10.08
N SER A 226 11.50 20.69 9.98
CA SER A 226 12.26 21.52 10.92
C SER A 226 12.45 22.97 10.43
N ASP A 227 12.06 23.25 9.18
CA ASP A 227 12.11 24.57 8.53
C ASP A 227 10.72 25.25 8.56
#